data_AF-A0A327WBS8-F1
#
_entry.id   AF-A0A327WBS8-F1
#
_cell.length_a   1.000
_cell.length_b   1.000
_cell.length_c   1.000
_cell.angle_alpha   90.00
_cell.angle_beta   90.00
_cell.angle_gamma   90.00
#
_symmetry.space_group_name_H-M   'P 1'
#
loop_
_entity.id
_entity.type
_entity.pdbx_description
1 polymer ?
#
loop_
_entity_poly.entity_id
_entity_poly.type
_entity_poly.pdbx_seq_one_letter_code
_entity_poly.pdbx_strand_id
1 'polypeptide(L)'
;MRNMFKSIVMSFLIKLLTVSVVAAQSDTKSLLWKVSGNGLEKPSYLFGTLHMMCSSDFVIKDKVTRALESADRYVIEADIFSPAAMKEMQAADASPIPQSKRLSPDQSKMIDSVLRKYTKMTLSQVDNSSLFTISGLMIYATYPCTDLKMYEAELLKMAMQRKMKVDTLETITAQMRFLQNAYTDEYALAKIQAFEEYKAFMDGMVKIYKEENLPVIYNDMTSEKFMDTNAKYWMLHVRNVNWANKMPDMMKKGSNFFAVGAGHLGGDDGLIKLLQAKGYTVEPILN
;
A
#
# COMPACT_ATOMS: atom_id res chain seq x y z
N MET A 1 20.98 -48.23 74.82
CA MET A 1 21.50 -47.44 73.67
C MET A 1 20.57 -47.69 72.49
N ARG A 2 19.62 -46.77 72.28
CA ARG A 2 18.48 -46.95 71.36
C ARG A 2 18.67 -45.99 70.18
N ASN A 3 18.85 -46.58 69.00
CA ASN A 3 19.08 -45.87 67.76
C ASN A 3 17.76 -45.59 67.05
N MET A 4 17.75 -44.45 66.37
CA MET A 4 17.15 -44.22 65.04
C MET A 4 15.75 -43.61 64.89
N PHE A 5 15.79 -42.53 64.08
CA PHE A 5 14.77 -41.85 63.29
C PHE A 5 14.00 -40.68 63.92
N LYS A 6 14.59 -39.50 63.69
CA LYS A 6 13.99 -38.17 63.74
C LYS A 6 13.00 -38.00 62.58
N SER A 7 11.75 -37.66 62.89
CA SER A 7 10.79 -37.10 61.93
C SER A 7 11.31 -35.78 61.38
N ILE A 8 11.51 -35.70 60.06
CA ILE A 8 11.63 -34.44 59.33
C ILE A 8 10.26 -34.15 58.73
N VAL A 9 9.58 -33.16 59.30
CA VAL A 9 8.34 -32.58 58.77
C VAL A 9 8.69 -31.81 57.50
N MET A 10 8.45 -32.42 56.34
CA MET A 10 8.61 -31.82 55.02
C MET A 10 7.43 -30.85 54.78
N SER A 11 7.65 -29.56 55.01
CA SER A 11 6.71 -28.51 54.60
C SER A 11 6.72 -28.38 53.08
N PHE A 12 5.62 -28.78 52.43
CA PHE A 12 5.36 -28.55 51.01
C PHE A 12 5.04 -27.06 50.79
N LEU A 13 6.03 -26.27 50.36
CA LEU A 13 5.78 -24.97 49.73
C LEU A 13 5.34 -25.20 48.28
N ILE A 14 4.04 -25.13 48.02
CA ILE A 14 3.49 -25.01 46.67
C ILE A 14 3.81 -23.60 46.19
N LYS A 15 4.92 -23.42 45.47
CA LYS A 15 5.16 -22.22 44.67
C LYS A 15 4.25 -22.31 43.45
N LEU A 16 3.20 -21.49 43.41
CA LEU A 16 2.49 -21.15 42.18
C LEU A 16 3.51 -20.60 41.18
N LEU A 17 3.83 -21.40 40.15
CA LEU A 17 4.44 -20.93 38.92
C LEU A 17 3.34 -20.21 38.13
N THR A 18 3.19 -18.91 38.35
CA THR A 18 2.57 -18.03 37.36
C THR A 18 3.48 -18.02 36.15
N VAL A 19 3.19 -18.89 35.18
CA VAL A 19 3.74 -18.78 33.83
C VAL A 19 3.09 -17.54 33.23
N SER A 20 3.78 -16.40 33.34
CA SER A 20 3.51 -15.26 32.48
C SER A 20 3.77 -15.73 31.06
N VAL A 21 2.70 -16.06 30.34
CA VAL A 21 2.74 -16.16 28.87
C VAL A 21 3.01 -14.75 28.39
N VAL A 22 4.28 -14.39 28.35
CA VAL A 22 4.74 -13.31 27.47
C VAL A 22 4.43 -13.84 26.09
N ALA A 23 3.32 -13.40 25.50
CA ALA A 23 3.10 -13.56 24.08
C ALA A 23 4.32 -12.94 23.41
N ALA A 24 5.23 -13.79 22.95
CA ALA A 24 6.29 -13.36 22.06
C ALA A 24 5.57 -12.62 20.94
N GLN A 25 5.74 -11.31 20.88
CA GLN A 25 5.24 -10.49 19.80
C GLN A 25 6.02 -10.96 18.58
N SER A 26 5.50 -11.99 17.93
CA SER A 26 6.14 -12.61 16.79
C SER A 26 6.31 -11.51 15.76
N ASP A 27 7.56 -11.27 15.36
CA ASP A 27 7.98 -10.37 14.28
C ASP A 27 7.42 -10.90 12.94
N THR A 28 6.10 -10.87 12.82
CA THR A 28 5.32 -11.47 11.75
C THR A 28 5.29 -10.50 10.60
N LYS A 29 6.35 -10.54 9.81
CA LYS A 29 6.47 -9.75 8.58
C LYS A 29 5.71 -10.44 7.45
N SER A 30 4.61 -9.82 7.03
CA SER A 30 3.84 -10.25 5.87
C SER A 30 3.07 -9.10 5.24
N LEU A 31 2.99 -9.13 3.91
CA LEU A 31 2.10 -8.27 3.12
C LEU A 31 0.87 -9.00 2.63
N LEU A 32 0.75 -10.31 2.89
CA LEU A 32 -0.39 -11.13 2.53
C LEU A 32 -1.14 -11.57 3.77
N TRP A 33 -2.45 -11.30 3.80
CA TRP A 33 -3.32 -11.56 4.94
C TRP A 33 -4.52 -12.39 4.50
N LYS A 34 -4.90 -13.37 5.32
CA LYS A 34 -6.10 -14.19 5.16
C LYS A 34 -7.23 -13.57 5.96
N VAL A 35 -8.38 -13.36 5.33
CA VAL A 35 -9.62 -12.90 5.95
C VAL A 35 -10.61 -14.06 6.02
N SER A 36 -11.02 -14.45 7.23
CA SER A 36 -11.92 -15.59 7.48
C SER A 36 -12.89 -15.31 8.63
N GLY A 37 -13.79 -16.26 8.92
CA GLY A 37 -14.79 -16.13 9.98
C GLY A 37 -15.98 -15.26 9.56
N ASN A 38 -16.76 -14.80 10.53
CA ASN A 38 -17.94 -13.94 10.30
C ASN A 38 -18.92 -14.44 9.23
N GLY A 39 -19.13 -15.77 9.18
CA GLY A 39 -20.06 -16.42 8.24
C GLY A 39 -19.53 -16.60 6.81
N LEU A 40 -18.23 -16.37 6.54
CA LEU A 40 -17.64 -16.68 5.25
C LEU A 40 -17.48 -18.19 5.04
N GLU A 41 -17.98 -18.71 3.92
CA GLU A 41 -17.80 -20.12 3.52
C GLU A 41 -16.36 -20.43 3.10
N LYS A 42 -15.68 -19.47 2.47
CA LYS A 42 -14.27 -19.56 2.05
C LYS A 42 -13.52 -18.31 2.52
N PRO A 43 -12.22 -18.42 2.86
CA PRO A 43 -11.42 -17.25 3.17
C PRO A 43 -11.26 -16.36 1.94
N SER A 44 -11.09 -15.06 2.16
CA SER A 44 -10.59 -14.10 1.17
C SER A 44 -9.17 -13.67 1.56
N TYR A 45 -8.48 -12.94 0.68
CA TYR A 45 -7.09 -12.55 0.86
C TYR A 45 -6.91 -11.07 0.61
N LEU A 46 -6.09 -10.42 1.43
CA LEU A 46 -5.72 -9.02 1.32
C LEU A 46 -4.21 -8.93 1.14
N PHE A 47 -3.78 -8.41 0.00
CA PHE A 47 -2.38 -8.29 -0.38
C PHE A 47 -1.98 -6.83 -0.56
N GLY A 48 -0.90 -6.43 0.12
CA GLY A 48 -0.31 -5.11 0.06
C GLY A 48 0.72 -5.02 -1.07
N THR A 49 0.43 -4.28 -2.12
CA THR A 49 1.31 -4.05 -3.28
C THR A 49 2.22 -2.83 -3.07
N LEU A 50 3.34 -2.81 -3.80
CA LEU A 50 4.07 -1.60 -4.11
C LEU A 50 3.86 -1.31 -5.59
N HIS A 51 3.18 -0.22 -5.94
CA HIS A 51 2.65 0.00 -7.29
C HIS A 51 3.69 -0.16 -8.41
N MET A 52 4.95 0.22 -8.19
CA MET A 52 6.03 0.09 -9.17
C MET A 52 7.36 -0.30 -8.52
N MET A 53 8.13 -1.10 -9.25
CA MET A 53 9.47 -1.53 -8.86
C MET A 53 10.30 -1.88 -10.11
N CYS A 54 11.63 -1.75 -10.03
CA CYS A 54 12.52 -2.27 -11.07
C CYS A 54 12.34 -3.77 -11.24
N SER A 55 12.39 -4.28 -12.48
CA SER A 55 12.20 -5.71 -12.74
C SER A 55 13.22 -6.59 -12.00
N SER A 56 14.41 -6.08 -11.70
CA SER A 56 15.45 -6.76 -10.91
C SER A 56 15.06 -7.02 -9.45
N ASP A 57 14.19 -6.19 -8.89
CA ASP A 57 13.72 -6.29 -7.50
C ASP A 57 12.33 -6.94 -7.39
N PHE A 58 11.60 -6.98 -8.49
CA PHE A 58 10.21 -7.45 -8.55
C PHE A 58 10.10 -8.96 -8.32
N VAL A 59 9.25 -9.38 -7.38
CA VAL A 59 8.98 -10.78 -7.09
C VAL A 59 7.54 -11.00 -6.62
N ILE A 60 6.81 -11.92 -7.26
CA ILE A 60 5.56 -12.45 -6.72
C ILE A 60 5.90 -13.74 -5.99
N LYS A 61 5.86 -13.72 -4.65
CA LYS A 61 6.20 -14.89 -3.81
C LYS A 61 5.15 -15.99 -3.97
N ASP A 62 5.54 -17.26 -3.83
CA ASP A 62 4.64 -18.40 -4.02
C ASP A 62 3.39 -18.36 -3.14
N LYS A 63 3.47 -17.82 -1.92
CA LYS A 63 2.29 -17.66 -1.05
C LYS A 63 1.24 -16.72 -1.66
N VAL A 64 1.68 -15.69 -2.36
CA VAL A 64 0.82 -14.72 -3.06
C VAL A 64 0.17 -15.40 -4.26
N THR A 65 0.98 -16.12 -5.05
CA THR A 65 0.51 -16.95 -6.15
C THR A 65 -0.57 -17.91 -5.67
N ARG A 66 -0.28 -18.77 -4.67
CA ARG A 66 -1.25 -19.73 -4.09
C ARG A 66 -2.55 -19.09 -3.62
N ALA A 67 -2.48 -17.94 -2.95
CA ALA A 67 -3.67 -17.21 -2.48
C ALA A 67 -4.49 -16.63 -3.64
N LEU A 68 -3.85 -16.16 -4.71
CA LEU A 68 -4.55 -15.72 -5.92
C LEU A 68 -5.27 -16.89 -6.59
N GLU A 69 -4.65 -18.08 -6.70
CA GLU A 69 -5.27 -19.25 -7.36
C GLU A 69 -6.36 -19.91 -6.54
N SER A 70 -6.36 -19.75 -5.22
CA SER A 70 -7.43 -20.26 -4.35
C SER A 70 -8.67 -19.35 -4.30
N ALA A 71 -8.56 -18.11 -4.76
CA ALA A 71 -9.65 -17.14 -4.78
C ALA A 71 -10.55 -17.32 -6.01
N ASP A 72 -11.83 -16.99 -5.87
CA ASP A 72 -12.80 -17.04 -6.97
C ASP A 72 -12.74 -15.77 -7.85
N ARG A 73 -12.24 -14.65 -7.29
CA ARG A 73 -12.16 -13.33 -7.94
C ARG A 73 -10.88 -12.60 -7.61
N TYR A 74 -10.40 -11.81 -8.56
CA TYR A 74 -9.34 -10.83 -8.36
C TYR A 74 -9.96 -9.44 -8.23
N VAL A 75 -9.57 -8.68 -7.21
CA VAL A 75 -10.10 -7.36 -6.92
C VAL A 75 -8.96 -6.37 -6.78
N ILE A 76 -8.98 -5.31 -7.58
CA ILE A 76 -8.00 -4.21 -7.52
C ILE A 76 -8.63 -2.95 -6.95
N GLU A 77 -7.82 -1.93 -6.64
CA GLU A 77 -8.35 -0.64 -6.19
C GLU A 77 -9.30 -0.04 -7.23
N ALA A 78 -8.79 0.23 -8.43
CA ALA A 78 -9.54 0.73 -9.57
C ALA A 78 -8.94 0.17 -10.88
N ASP A 79 -9.74 0.10 -11.93
CA ASP A 79 -9.27 -0.32 -13.26
C ASP A 79 -8.58 0.84 -13.99
N ILE A 80 -7.29 0.99 -13.71
CA ILE A 80 -6.40 1.98 -14.33
C ILE A 80 -6.00 1.63 -15.76
N PHE A 81 -6.36 0.44 -16.26
CA PHE A 81 -6.01 -0.04 -17.59
C PHE A 81 -7.17 0.13 -18.60
N SER A 82 -8.33 0.58 -18.12
CA SER A 82 -9.51 0.80 -18.94
C SER A 82 -9.41 2.05 -19.85
N PRO A 83 -10.13 2.09 -20.97
CA PRO A 83 -10.26 3.32 -21.77
C PRO A 83 -10.82 4.51 -20.98
N ALA A 84 -11.68 4.24 -19.98
CA ALA A 84 -12.18 5.28 -19.07
C ALA A 84 -11.05 5.89 -18.25
N ALA A 85 -10.10 5.08 -17.77
CA ALA A 85 -8.92 5.57 -17.06
C ALA A 85 -8.03 6.46 -17.90
N MET A 86 -7.80 6.09 -19.16
CA MET A 86 -7.01 6.90 -20.09
C MET A 86 -7.65 8.29 -20.28
N LYS A 87 -8.98 8.34 -20.42
CA LYS A 87 -9.72 9.61 -20.56
C LYS A 87 -9.61 10.48 -19.30
N GLU A 88 -9.80 9.89 -18.13
CA GLU A 88 -9.71 10.62 -16.85
C GLU A 88 -8.28 11.15 -16.61
N MET A 89 -7.26 10.34 -16.91
CA MET A 89 -5.86 10.75 -16.79
C MET A 89 -5.52 11.90 -17.75
N GLN A 90 -5.98 11.81 -19.01
CA GLN A 90 -5.79 12.90 -19.98
C GLN A 90 -6.47 14.20 -19.54
N ALA A 91 -7.66 14.10 -18.94
CA ALA A 91 -8.35 15.27 -18.41
C ALA A 91 -7.62 15.88 -17.20
N ALA A 92 -7.07 15.04 -16.31
CA ALA A 92 -6.30 15.48 -15.15
C ALA A 92 -4.92 16.08 -15.51
N ASP A 93 -4.40 15.76 -16.70
CA ASP A 93 -3.14 16.32 -17.17
C ASP A 93 -3.26 17.77 -17.60
N ALA A 94 -4.37 18.20 -18.18
CA ALA A 94 -4.48 19.55 -18.71
C ALA A 94 -4.43 20.62 -17.60
N SER A 95 -3.49 21.56 -17.71
CA SER A 95 -3.52 22.81 -16.95
C SER A 95 -4.23 23.90 -17.75
N PRO A 96 -5.20 24.63 -17.15
CA PRO A 96 -5.92 25.69 -17.85
C PRO A 96 -5.06 26.94 -18.14
N ILE A 97 -3.98 27.12 -17.39
CA ILE A 97 -3.01 28.20 -17.57
C ILE A 97 -1.62 27.55 -17.61
N PRO A 98 -0.74 27.90 -18.56
CA PRO A 98 0.61 27.36 -18.59
C PRO A 98 1.35 27.56 -17.27
N GLN A 99 2.09 26.56 -16.80
CA GLN A 99 2.80 26.57 -15.52
C GLN A 99 3.79 27.72 -15.43
N SER A 100 4.48 28.05 -16.52
CA SER A 100 5.37 29.21 -16.66
C SER A 100 4.70 30.56 -16.35
N LYS A 101 3.38 30.64 -16.46
CA LYS A 101 2.57 31.82 -16.11
C LYS A 101 1.93 31.73 -14.72
N ARG A 102 1.77 30.53 -14.16
CA ARG A 102 1.19 30.29 -12.84
C ARG A 102 2.23 30.36 -11.72
N LEU A 103 3.42 29.84 -12.00
CA LEU A 103 4.51 29.69 -11.04
C LEU A 103 5.33 30.98 -10.92
N SER A 104 5.95 31.18 -9.76
CA SER A 104 6.96 32.22 -9.59
C SER A 104 8.20 31.92 -10.47
N PRO A 105 9.03 32.93 -10.77
CA PRO A 105 10.29 32.71 -11.49
C PRO A 105 11.20 31.66 -10.83
N ASP A 106 11.29 31.67 -9.50
CA ASP A 106 12.11 30.73 -8.74
C ASP A 106 11.55 29.31 -8.78
N GLN A 107 10.22 29.16 -8.67
CA GLN A 107 9.55 27.87 -8.82
C GLN A 107 9.76 27.31 -10.23
N SER A 108 9.56 28.13 -11.26
CA SER A 108 9.76 27.73 -12.66
C SER A 108 11.20 27.27 -12.91
N LYS A 109 12.18 28.02 -12.42
CA LYS A 109 13.61 27.69 -12.55
C LYS A 109 13.95 26.39 -11.80
N MET A 110 13.39 26.20 -10.61
CA MET A 110 13.57 24.98 -9.82
C MET A 110 12.99 23.75 -10.55
N ILE A 111 11.74 23.82 -11.01
CA ILE A 111 11.10 22.69 -11.72
C ILE A 111 11.86 22.37 -13.01
N ASP A 112 12.24 23.38 -13.80
CA ASP A 112 13.02 23.18 -15.02
C ASP A 112 14.37 22.51 -14.74
N SER A 113 15.06 22.91 -13.68
CA SER A 113 16.32 22.29 -13.24
C SER A 113 16.14 20.81 -12.87
N VAL A 114 15.10 20.51 -12.08
CA VAL A 114 14.79 19.14 -11.64
C VAL A 114 14.41 18.27 -12.85
N LEU A 115 13.53 18.74 -13.75
CA LEU A 115 13.18 18.04 -14.98
C LEU A 115 14.41 17.72 -15.84
N ARG A 116 15.26 18.72 -16.10
CA ARG A 116 16.46 18.52 -16.92
C ARG A 116 17.41 17.49 -16.33
N LYS A 117 17.58 17.52 -15.00
CA LYS A 117 18.49 16.62 -14.29
C LYS A 117 18.04 15.16 -14.43
N TYR A 118 16.77 14.86 -14.14
CA TYR A 118 16.29 13.49 -13.99
C TYR A 118 15.48 12.93 -15.16
N THR A 119 14.75 13.75 -15.90
CA THR A 119 13.87 13.29 -17.00
C THR A 119 14.39 13.66 -18.39
N LYS A 120 15.37 14.57 -18.46
CA LYS A 120 15.85 15.21 -19.71
C LYS A 120 14.79 16.08 -20.41
N MET A 121 13.67 16.33 -19.74
CA MET A 121 12.64 17.26 -20.20
C MET A 121 12.91 18.68 -19.66
N THR A 122 12.15 19.63 -20.18
CA THR A 122 12.17 21.04 -19.79
C THR A 122 10.78 21.47 -19.34
N LEU A 123 10.68 22.53 -18.54
CA LEU A 123 9.36 23.07 -18.15
C LEU A 123 8.53 23.45 -19.38
N SER A 124 9.15 23.99 -20.43
CA SER A 124 8.47 24.35 -21.67
C SER A 124 7.78 23.18 -22.38
N GLN A 125 8.30 21.95 -22.24
CA GLN A 125 7.70 20.76 -22.85
C GLN A 125 6.47 20.25 -22.08
N VAL A 126 6.36 20.57 -20.80
CA VAL A 126 5.26 20.18 -19.92
C VAL A 126 4.47 21.39 -19.42
N ASP A 127 4.58 22.52 -20.12
CA ASP A 127 4.07 23.81 -19.63
C ASP A 127 2.55 23.80 -19.48
N ASN A 128 1.85 23.02 -20.30
CA ASN A 128 0.40 22.85 -20.24
C ASN A 128 -0.03 21.64 -19.41
N SER A 129 0.89 20.93 -18.75
CA SER A 129 0.58 19.83 -17.84
C SER A 129 0.29 20.36 -16.43
N SER A 130 -0.55 19.68 -15.68
CA SER A 130 -0.84 19.98 -14.28
C SER A 130 0.37 19.69 -13.40
N LEU A 131 0.48 20.36 -12.25
CA LEU A 131 1.56 20.07 -11.31
C LEU A 131 1.45 18.64 -10.75
N PHE A 132 0.23 18.10 -10.68
CA PHE A 132 -0.02 16.70 -10.39
C PHE A 132 0.68 15.77 -11.40
N THR A 133 0.49 15.97 -12.72
CA THR A 133 1.19 15.16 -13.74
C THR A 133 2.70 15.33 -13.64
N ILE A 134 3.18 16.57 -13.52
CA ILE A 134 4.63 16.84 -13.42
C ILE A 134 5.20 16.12 -12.19
N SER A 135 4.51 16.17 -11.05
CA SER A 135 4.90 15.42 -9.85
C SER A 135 4.91 13.91 -10.09
N GLY A 136 3.90 13.36 -10.78
CA GLY A 136 3.86 11.95 -11.17
C GLY A 136 5.02 11.53 -12.07
N LEU A 137 5.39 12.35 -13.05
CA LEU A 137 6.59 12.14 -13.87
C LEU A 137 7.86 12.14 -13.01
N MET A 138 7.95 13.03 -12.03
CA MET A 138 9.08 13.03 -11.10
C MET A 138 9.12 11.75 -10.26
N ILE A 139 7.98 11.27 -9.75
CA ILE A 139 7.93 9.98 -9.02
C ILE A 139 8.50 8.85 -9.90
N TYR A 140 8.11 8.79 -11.18
CA TYR A 140 8.66 7.81 -12.13
C TYR A 140 10.18 7.95 -12.29
N ALA A 141 10.69 9.19 -12.32
CA ALA A 141 12.12 9.47 -12.44
C ALA A 141 12.96 9.15 -11.19
N THR A 142 12.34 8.78 -10.06
CA THR A 142 13.08 8.33 -8.88
C THR A 142 13.70 6.94 -9.05
N TYR A 143 13.12 6.11 -9.91
CA TYR A 143 13.58 4.75 -10.11
C TYR A 143 14.89 4.74 -10.93
N PRO A 144 15.89 3.93 -10.54
CA PRO A 144 17.19 3.88 -11.22
C PRO A 144 17.17 3.04 -12.51
N CYS A 145 16.01 2.63 -13.00
CA CYS A 145 15.83 1.66 -14.08
C CYS A 145 14.73 2.10 -15.04
N THR A 146 14.72 1.54 -16.25
CA THR A 146 13.69 1.81 -17.27
C THR A 146 12.71 0.65 -17.44
N ASP A 147 13.07 -0.54 -16.97
CA ASP A 147 12.27 -1.77 -16.99
C ASP A 147 11.44 -1.90 -15.70
N LEU A 148 10.46 -1.00 -15.54
CA LEU A 148 9.54 -1.04 -14.42
C LEU A 148 8.48 -2.14 -14.57
N LYS A 149 8.12 -2.74 -13.43
CA LYS A 149 6.99 -3.64 -13.27
C LYS A 149 5.98 -3.08 -12.28
N MET A 150 4.70 -3.34 -12.55
CA MET A 150 3.58 -3.02 -11.66
C MET A 150 2.96 -4.30 -11.12
N TYR A 151 2.77 -4.39 -9.80
CA TYR A 151 2.10 -5.54 -9.20
C TYR A 151 0.67 -5.68 -9.72
N GLU A 152 -0.04 -4.57 -9.89
CA GLU A 152 -1.42 -4.55 -10.37
C GLU A 152 -1.51 -5.12 -11.79
N ALA A 153 -0.57 -4.78 -12.68
CA ALA A 153 -0.56 -5.29 -14.05
C ALA A 153 -0.21 -6.78 -14.10
N GLU A 154 0.80 -7.22 -13.34
CA GLU A 154 1.26 -8.61 -13.35
C GLU A 154 0.24 -9.56 -12.69
N LEU A 155 -0.37 -9.15 -11.58
CA LEU A 155 -1.45 -9.90 -10.93
C LEU A 155 -2.72 -9.94 -11.79
N LEU A 156 -3.08 -8.83 -12.45
CA LEU A 156 -4.18 -8.81 -13.40
C LEU A 156 -3.94 -9.79 -14.56
N LYS A 157 -2.73 -9.81 -15.11
CA LYS A 157 -2.34 -10.77 -16.15
C LYS A 157 -2.49 -12.22 -15.67
N MET A 158 -2.03 -12.54 -14.46
CA MET A 158 -2.19 -13.88 -13.86
C MET A 158 -3.68 -14.23 -13.69
N ALA A 159 -4.50 -13.29 -13.22
CA ALA A 159 -5.95 -13.47 -13.05
C ALA A 159 -6.66 -13.71 -14.40
N MET A 160 -6.29 -12.95 -15.44
CA MET A 160 -6.83 -13.11 -16.80
C MET A 160 -6.44 -14.44 -17.44
N GLN A 161 -5.20 -14.88 -17.29
CA GLN A 161 -4.73 -16.20 -17.76
C GLN A 161 -5.56 -17.35 -17.14
N ARG A 162 -6.04 -17.14 -15.92
CA ARG A 162 -6.92 -18.06 -15.20
C ARG A 162 -8.41 -17.86 -15.45
N LYS A 163 -8.79 -16.89 -16.28
CA LYS A 163 -10.19 -16.52 -16.54
C LYS A 163 -10.95 -16.17 -15.25
N MET A 164 -10.24 -15.64 -14.25
CA MET A 164 -10.87 -15.14 -13.02
C MET A 164 -11.75 -13.94 -13.34
N LYS A 165 -12.81 -13.74 -12.55
CA LYS A 165 -13.56 -12.49 -12.58
C LYS A 165 -12.71 -11.40 -11.94
N VAL A 166 -12.66 -10.24 -12.60
CA VAL A 166 -11.97 -9.04 -12.11
C VAL A 166 -13.03 -8.04 -11.66
N ASP A 167 -12.85 -7.48 -10.47
CA ASP A 167 -13.70 -6.43 -9.89
C ASP A 167 -12.82 -5.31 -9.32
N THR A 168 -13.42 -4.19 -8.93
CA THR A 168 -12.69 -3.06 -8.34
C THR A 168 -13.27 -2.63 -7.01
N LEU A 169 -12.47 -2.04 -6.12
CA LEU A 169 -12.94 -1.46 -4.86
C LEU A 169 -13.60 -0.09 -5.08
N GLU A 170 -13.08 0.68 -6.02
CA GLU A 170 -13.58 1.99 -6.42
C GLU A 170 -13.60 2.17 -7.95
N THR A 171 -14.27 3.21 -8.44
CA THR A 171 -14.25 3.59 -9.85
C THR A 171 -13.02 4.45 -10.13
N ILE A 172 -12.59 4.50 -11.39
CA ILE A 172 -11.46 5.35 -11.77
C ILE A 172 -11.75 6.84 -11.55
N THR A 173 -12.98 7.30 -11.82
CA THR A 173 -13.39 8.68 -11.50
C THR A 173 -13.30 8.98 -10.00
N ALA A 174 -13.65 8.03 -9.13
CA ALA A 174 -13.50 8.20 -7.69
C ALA A 174 -12.02 8.26 -7.28
N GLN A 175 -11.18 7.37 -7.82
CA GLN A 175 -9.74 7.36 -7.57
C GLN A 175 -9.09 8.68 -8.00
N MET A 176 -9.41 9.19 -9.19
CA MET A 176 -8.88 10.47 -9.67
C MET A 176 -9.32 11.64 -8.80
N ARG A 177 -10.56 11.66 -8.33
CA ARG A 177 -11.02 12.66 -7.37
C ARG A 177 -10.21 12.61 -6.06
N PHE A 178 -9.94 11.42 -5.53
CA PHE A 178 -9.12 11.28 -4.31
C PHE A 178 -7.68 11.76 -4.54
N LEU A 179 -7.07 11.40 -5.68
CA LEU A 179 -5.75 11.87 -6.07
C LEU A 179 -5.70 13.40 -6.19
N GLN A 180 -6.66 14.01 -6.89
CA GLN A 180 -6.70 15.47 -7.07
C GLN A 180 -6.91 16.22 -5.75
N ASN A 181 -7.73 15.68 -4.84
CA ASN A 181 -7.89 16.29 -3.52
C ASN A 181 -6.65 16.10 -2.63
N ALA A 182 -5.95 14.97 -2.75
CA ALA A 182 -4.73 14.69 -2.00
C ALA A 182 -3.54 15.52 -2.50
N TYR A 183 -3.37 15.62 -3.82
CA TYR A 183 -2.25 16.28 -4.48
C TYR A 183 -2.64 17.68 -4.93
N THR A 184 -2.77 18.59 -3.96
CA THR A 184 -2.89 20.02 -4.27
C THR A 184 -1.64 20.51 -4.98
N ASP A 185 -1.72 21.68 -5.63
CA ASP A 185 -0.57 22.27 -6.32
C ASP A 185 0.60 22.53 -5.35
N GLU A 186 0.32 22.96 -4.12
CA GLU A 186 1.32 23.16 -3.08
C GLU A 186 2.00 21.84 -2.70
N TYR A 187 1.23 20.78 -2.52
CA TYR A 187 1.75 19.47 -2.18
C TYR A 187 2.59 18.89 -3.32
N ALA A 188 2.10 18.97 -4.57
CA ALA A 188 2.81 18.53 -5.76
C ALA A 188 4.15 19.28 -5.93
N LEU A 189 4.14 20.60 -5.74
CA LEU A 189 5.34 21.42 -5.80
C LEU A 189 6.36 21.06 -4.71
N ALA A 190 5.91 20.86 -3.46
CA ALA A 190 6.77 20.46 -2.36
C ALA A 190 7.47 19.11 -2.65
N LYS A 191 6.78 18.17 -3.31
CA LYS A 191 7.39 16.90 -3.76
C LYS A 191 8.43 17.07 -4.84
N ILE A 192 8.18 17.95 -5.81
CA ILE A 192 9.16 18.24 -6.88
C ILE A 192 10.42 18.90 -6.27
N GLN A 193 10.24 19.79 -5.29
CA GLN A 193 11.34 20.44 -4.58
C GLN A 193 12.17 19.43 -3.78
N ALA A 194 11.52 18.51 -3.07
CA ALA A 194 12.16 17.48 -2.25
C ALA A 194 12.50 16.20 -3.03
N PHE A 195 12.85 16.34 -4.33
CA PHE A 195 13.03 15.19 -5.21
C PHE A 195 14.10 14.22 -4.71
N GLU A 196 15.27 14.71 -4.29
CA GLU A 196 16.37 13.85 -3.84
C GLU A 196 16.00 13.08 -2.58
N GLU A 197 15.29 13.73 -1.64
CA GLU A 197 14.76 13.05 -0.45
C GLU A 197 13.71 12.01 -0.81
N TYR A 198 12.83 12.33 -1.75
CA TYR A 198 11.80 11.40 -2.22
C TYR A 198 12.43 10.21 -2.96
N LYS A 199 13.46 10.45 -3.77
CA LYS A 199 14.24 9.40 -4.42
C LYS A 199 14.88 8.46 -3.40
N ALA A 200 15.57 9.00 -2.40
CA ALA A 200 16.18 8.20 -1.34
C ALA A 200 15.14 7.40 -0.54
N PHE A 201 13.96 7.98 -0.31
CA PHE A 201 12.83 7.30 0.30
C PHE A 201 12.32 6.13 -0.54
N MET A 202 12.12 6.30 -1.85
CA MET A 202 11.68 5.22 -2.73
C MET A 202 12.70 4.07 -2.79
N ASP A 203 14.00 4.39 -2.85
CA ASP A 203 15.08 3.39 -2.80
C ASP A 203 15.07 2.60 -1.47
N GLY A 204 14.77 3.26 -0.35
CA GLY A 204 14.59 2.62 0.95
C GLY A 204 13.33 1.76 1.02
N MET A 205 12.21 2.26 0.50
CA MET A 205 10.91 1.59 0.55
C MET A 205 10.91 0.26 -0.20
N VAL A 206 11.60 0.17 -1.35
CA VAL A 206 11.77 -1.10 -2.08
C VAL A 206 12.42 -2.17 -1.20
N LYS A 207 13.45 -1.80 -0.41
CA LYS A 207 14.15 -2.74 0.49
C LYS A 207 13.24 -3.22 1.60
N ILE A 208 12.55 -2.31 2.28
CA ILE A 208 11.62 -2.61 3.38
C ILE A 208 10.45 -3.46 2.87
N TYR A 209 9.93 -3.17 1.68
CA TYR A 209 8.86 -3.93 1.05
C TYR A 209 9.25 -5.39 0.81
N LYS A 210 10.48 -5.65 0.34
CA LYS A 210 10.97 -7.03 0.12
C LYS A 210 11.06 -7.85 1.42
N GLU A 211 11.30 -7.18 2.54
CA GLU A 211 11.24 -7.78 3.89
C GLU A 211 9.82 -7.99 4.42
N GLU A 212 8.80 -7.47 3.74
CA GLU A 212 7.38 -7.53 4.14
C GLU A 212 7.09 -6.91 5.53
N ASN A 213 7.87 -5.91 5.93
CA ASN A 213 7.73 -5.25 7.22
C ASN A 213 6.62 -4.17 7.19
N LEU A 214 5.37 -4.62 7.28
CA LEU A 214 4.20 -3.75 7.18
C LEU A 214 4.20 -2.55 8.15
N PRO A 215 4.52 -2.70 9.45
CA PRO A 215 4.57 -1.55 10.36
C PRO A 215 5.54 -0.46 9.92
N VAL A 216 6.74 -0.84 9.43
CA VAL A 216 7.73 0.12 8.94
C VAL A 216 7.27 0.77 7.64
N ILE A 217 6.73 -0.01 6.69
CA ILE A 217 6.17 0.52 5.43
C ILE A 217 5.12 1.58 5.74
N TYR A 218 4.15 1.26 6.60
CA TYR A 218 3.07 2.19 6.95
C TYR A 218 3.60 3.46 7.62
N ASN A 219 4.50 3.33 8.61
CA ASN A 219 5.03 4.48 9.33
C ASN A 219 5.85 5.41 8.42
N ASP A 220 6.70 4.85 7.57
CA ASP A 220 7.54 5.62 6.66
C ASP A 220 6.69 6.31 5.59
N MET A 221 5.76 5.58 4.96
CA MET A 221 4.84 6.13 3.95
C MET A 221 3.92 7.22 4.50
N THR A 222 3.48 7.11 5.76
CA THR A 222 2.52 8.04 6.37
C THR A 222 3.14 9.09 7.28
N SER A 223 4.47 9.20 7.26
CA SER A 223 5.18 10.27 7.96
C SER A 223 4.86 11.62 7.32
N GLU A 224 4.80 12.69 8.13
CA GLU A 224 4.45 14.05 7.65
C GLU A 224 5.39 14.55 6.54
N LYS A 225 6.61 14.03 6.47
CA LYS A 225 7.56 14.32 5.38
C LYS A 225 7.08 13.77 4.03
N PHE A 226 6.49 12.57 4.02
CA PHE A 226 6.13 11.86 2.79
C PHE A 226 4.64 11.85 2.49
N MET A 227 3.78 12.07 3.47
CA MET A 227 2.34 12.18 3.31
C MET A 227 1.78 13.12 4.38
N ASP A 228 1.35 14.30 3.95
CA ASP A 228 0.72 15.25 4.87
C ASP A 228 -0.67 14.77 5.32
N THR A 229 -1.27 15.48 6.27
CA THR A 229 -2.60 15.14 6.81
C THR A 229 -3.68 15.07 5.73
N ASN A 230 -3.65 15.95 4.73
CA ASN A 230 -4.65 15.99 3.66
C ASN A 230 -4.49 14.80 2.71
N ALA A 231 -3.27 14.52 2.27
CA ALA A 231 -2.95 13.36 1.46
C ALA A 231 -3.27 12.06 2.19
N LYS A 232 -2.94 11.96 3.49
CA LYS A 232 -3.29 10.79 4.32
C LYS A 232 -4.80 10.59 4.44
N TYR A 233 -5.54 11.68 4.62
CA TYR A 233 -6.99 11.63 4.71
C TYR A 233 -7.62 11.10 3.40
N TRP A 234 -7.27 11.69 2.25
CA TRP A 234 -7.87 11.31 0.96
C TRP A 234 -7.34 9.99 0.42
N MET A 235 -6.04 9.71 0.57
CA MET A 235 -5.42 8.52 0.01
C MET A 235 -5.59 7.28 0.88
N LEU A 236 -5.74 7.42 2.21
CA LEU A 236 -5.90 6.27 3.10
C LEU A 236 -7.25 6.27 3.79
N HIS A 237 -7.56 7.26 4.63
CA HIS A 237 -8.75 7.21 5.49
C HIS A 237 -10.05 7.03 4.70
N VAL A 238 -10.34 7.94 3.76
CA VAL A 238 -11.60 7.92 2.99
C VAL A 238 -11.73 6.62 2.18
N ARG A 239 -10.64 6.21 1.53
CA ARG A 239 -10.60 5.01 0.67
C ARG A 239 -10.78 3.75 1.51
N ASN A 240 -10.03 3.59 2.60
CA ASN A 240 -10.12 2.44 3.50
C ASN A 240 -11.51 2.28 4.10
N VAL A 241 -12.13 3.36 4.57
CA VAL A 241 -13.50 3.31 5.12
C VAL A 241 -14.50 2.86 4.05
N ASN A 242 -14.42 3.42 2.83
CA ASN A 242 -15.30 3.05 1.72
C ASN A 242 -15.12 1.57 1.34
N TRP A 243 -13.88 1.12 1.20
CA TRP A 243 -13.56 -0.25 0.81
C TRP A 243 -13.96 -1.24 1.90
N ALA A 244 -13.65 -0.97 3.17
CA ALA A 244 -14.03 -1.83 4.30
C ALA A 244 -15.55 -1.99 4.42
N ASN A 245 -16.34 -1.01 3.97
CA ASN A 245 -17.80 -1.12 3.89
C ASN A 245 -18.26 -1.97 2.70
N LYS A 246 -17.54 -1.99 1.58
CA LYS A 246 -17.85 -2.77 0.37
C LYS A 246 -17.41 -4.23 0.45
N MET A 247 -16.24 -4.49 1.03
CA MET A 247 -15.61 -5.82 1.05
C MET A 247 -16.50 -6.93 1.66
N PRO A 248 -17.26 -6.73 2.76
CA PRO A 248 -18.14 -7.76 3.31
C PRO A 248 -19.11 -8.38 2.30
N ASP A 249 -19.74 -7.55 1.47
CA ASP A 249 -20.69 -8.03 0.46
C ASP A 249 -20.00 -8.74 -0.70
N MET A 250 -18.76 -8.35 -1.02
CA MET A 250 -17.94 -9.05 -2.00
C MET A 250 -17.53 -10.42 -1.49
N MET A 251 -17.08 -10.51 -0.22
CA MET A 251 -16.61 -11.74 0.41
C MET A 251 -17.75 -12.75 0.66
N LYS A 252 -18.98 -12.28 0.91
CA LYS A 252 -20.17 -13.15 0.97
C LYS A 252 -20.51 -13.81 -0.38
N LYS A 253 -20.15 -13.19 -1.50
CA LYS A 253 -20.40 -13.70 -2.86
C LYS A 253 -19.35 -14.71 -3.34
N GLY A 254 -18.30 -14.93 -2.56
CA GLY A 254 -17.20 -15.84 -2.89
C GLY A 254 -15.85 -15.38 -2.32
N SER A 255 -14.83 -16.21 -2.47
CA SER A 255 -13.47 -15.86 -2.10
C SER A 255 -12.91 -14.77 -3.03
N ASN A 256 -12.34 -13.71 -2.47
CA ASN A 256 -11.73 -12.62 -3.22
C ASN A 256 -10.25 -12.50 -2.87
N PHE A 257 -9.42 -12.21 -3.87
CA PHE A 257 -8.05 -11.74 -3.68
C PHE A 257 -8.03 -10.23 -3.92
N PHE A 258 -7.94 -9.45 -2.85
CA PHE A 258 -7.84 -7.99 -2.88
C PHE A 258 -6.37 -7.57 -2.98
N ALA A 259 -6.00 -6.85 -4.03
CA ALA A 259 -4.69 -6.21 -4.19
C ALA A 259 -4.84 -4.69 -4.03
N VAL A 260 -4.21 -4.15 -2.99
CA VAL A 260 -4.21 -2.73 -2.63
C VAL A 260 -2.81 -2.30 -2.23
N GLY A 261 -2.46 -1.03 -2.35
CA GLY A 261 -1.17 -0.51 -1.90
C GLY A 261 -0.91 -0.83 -0.43
N ALA A 262 0.31 -1.24 -0.08
CA ALA A 262 0.66 -1.71 1.26
C ALA A 262 0.34 -0.69 2.37
N GLY A 263 0.39 0.61 2.07
CA GLY A 263 -0.02 1.68 2.99
C GLY A 263 -1.48 1.59 3.46
N HIS A 264 -2.36 0.91 2.72
CA HIS A 264 -3.76 0.70 3.09
C HIS A 264 -3.95 -0.37 4.16
N LEU A 265 -2.97 -1.24 4.40
CA LEU A 265 -3.12 -2.36 5.32
C LEU A 265 -2.91 -1.95 6.79
N GLY A 266 -1.92 -1.10 7.04
CA GLY A 266 -1.45 -0.71 8.37
C GLY A 266 -2.19 0.50 8.96
N GLY A 267 -1.88 0.80 10.22
CA GLY A 267 -2.45 1.94 10.95
C GLY A 267 -3.79 1.66 11.62
N ASP A 268 -4.31 2.68 12.32
CA ASP A 268 -5.60 2.62 13.02
C ASP A 268 -6.79 2.52 12.05
N ASP A 269 -6.69 3.20 10.92
CA ASP A 269 -7.66 3.16 9.83
C ASP A 269 -7.27 2.16 8.72
N GLY A 270 -6.33 1.25 9.00
CA GLY A 270 -5.89 0.23 8.04
C GLY A 270 -6.95 -0.84 7.81
N LEU A 271 -7.01 -1.39 6.60
CA LEU A 271 -7.98 -2.42 6.23
C LEU A 271 -7.94 -3.65 7.16
N ILE A 272 -6.77 -4.01 7.70
CA ILE A 272 -6.65 -5.12 8.65
C ILE A 272 -7.49 -4.83 9.90
N LYS A 273 -7.29 -3.66 10.53
CA LYS A 273 -8.02 -3.27 11.74
C LYS A 273 -9.50 -3.02 11.45
N LEU A 274 -9.83 -2.39 10.33
CA LEU A 274 -11.22 -2.13 9.95
C LEU A 274 -12.02 -3.43 9.72
N LEU A 275 -11.41 -4.44 9.10
CA LEU A 275 -12.05 -5.74 8.92
C LEU A 275 -12.15 -6.52 10.25
N GLN A 276 -11.13 -6.46 11.10
CA GLN A 276 -11.19 -7.02 12.46
C GLN A 276 -12.32 -6.39 13.29
N ALA A 277 -12.46 -5.06 13.23
CA ALA A 277 -13.55 -4.34 13.90
C ALA A 277 -14.94 -4.73 13.38
N LYS A 278 -15.04 -5.25 12.15
CA LYS A 278 -16.27 -5.80 11.56
C LYS A 278 -16.51 -7.28 11.92
N GLY A 279 -15.67 -7.87 12.77
CA GLY A 279 -15.81 -9.24 13.27
C GLY A 279 -15.11 -10.32 12.45
N TYR A 280 -14.31 -9.94 11.45
CA TYR A 280 -13.51 -10.91 10.69
C TYR A 280 -12.22 -11.27 11.43
N THR A 281 -11.78 -12.51 11.27
CA THR A 281 -10.43 -12.93 11.61
C THR A 281 -9.50 -12.55 10.46
N VAL A 282 -8.48 -11.73 10.73
CA VAL A 282 -7.51 -11.27 9.74
C VAL A 282 -6.11 -11.64 10.22
N GLU A 283 -5.47 -12.59 9.54
CA GLU A 283 -4.20 -13.22 9.98
C GLU A 283 -3.13 -13.13 8.89
N PRO A 284 -1.85 -12.90 9.25
CA PRO A 284 -0.77 -12.86 8.27
C PRO A 284 -0.49 -14.26 7.72
N ILE A 285 -0.24 -14.35 6.42
CA ILE A 285 0.30 -15.55 5.77
C ILE A 285 1.82 -15.39 5.68
N LEU A 286 2.55 -16.20 6.45
CA LEU A 286 4.01 -16.17 6.52
C LEU A 286 4.65 -16.90 5.33
N ASN A 287 5.94 -16.65 5.10
CA ASN A 287 6.73 -17.34 4.07
C ASN A 287 7.05 -18.78 4.48
#